data_AF-A0A6I9PW83-F1
#
_entry.id   AF-A0A6I9PW83-F1
#
_cell.length_a   1.000
_cell.length_b   1.000
_cell.length_c   1.000
_cell.angle_alpha   90.00
_cell.angle_beta   90.00
_cell.angle_gamma   90.00
#
_symmetry.space_group_name_H-M   'P 1'
#
loop_
_entity.id
_entity.type
_entity.pdbx_description
1 polymer ?
#
loop_
_entity_poly.entity_id
_entity_poly.type
_entity_poly.pdbx_seq_one_letter_code
_entity_poly.pdbx_strand_id
1 'polypeptide(L)'
;MTALFHILLRYDTVQVVIRTAVTKLFFFVPSKERESLNSNIVQSINQASDEWGIRCLRYEIKDIYVPPRVKESMQMQVEAERKKRATVLESEGTREAAINIAEGHKQAQILASEGEKAEQINNASGEAQAVLAKAEAKSKAIRMLSDALTEQNGNAAASLSVAEQYVSAFSKLAKETNTILLPSSTGDISSMVTQAMTIYSSLAKTSTHVVEEKKSDDDDGNKPHQ
;
A
#
# COMPACT_ATOMS: atom_id res chain seq x y z
N MET A 1 34.95 48.54 69.52
CA MET A 1 35.17 47.14 69.07
C MET A 1 33.87 46.37 68.87
N THR A 2 32.87 46.48 69.75
CA THR A 2 31.61 45.71 69.69
C THR A 2 30.75 45.95 68.44
N ALA A 3 30.61 47.19 67.98
CA ALA A 3 29.82 47.51 66.78
C ALA A 3 30.43 46.93 65.48
N LEU A 4 31.77 46.99 65.37
CA LEU A 4 32.52 46.45 64.22
C LEU A 4 32.47 44.92 64.18
N PHE A 5 32.49 44.28 65.36
CA PHE A 5 32.35 42.82 65.50
C PHE A 5 30.94 42.34 65.11
N HIS A 6 29.90 43.10 65.47
CA HIS A 6 28.53 42.83 65.04
C HIS A 6 28.35 42.96 63.53
N ILE A 7 28.96 43.96 62.89
CA ILE A 7 28.88 44.15 61.44
C ILE A 7 29.59 42.99 60.70
N LEU A 8 30.74 42.55 61.19
CA LEU A 8 31.47 41.41 60.61
C LEU A 8 30.69 40.10 60.74
N LEU A 9 30.16 39.79 61.92
CA LEU A 9 29.35 38.58 62.13
C LEU A 9 28.10 38.55 61.23
N ARG A 10 27.46 39.71 60.99
CA ARG A 10 26.31 39.83 60.08
C ARG A 10 26.67 39.63 58.62
N TYR A 11 27.88 40.00 58.21
CA TYR A 11 28.35 39.79 56.85
C TYR A 11 28.63 38.30 56.58
N ASP A 12 29.24 37.61 57.55
CA ASP A 12 29.57 36.19 57.44
C ASP A 12 28.32 35.31 57.36
N THR A 13 27.27 35.60 58.14
CA THR A 13 26.00 34.86 58.08
C THR A 13 25.33 35.00 56.72
N VAL A 14 25.29 36.20 56.15
CA VAL A 14 24.76 36.44 54.80
C VAL A 14 25.58 35.68 53.76
N GLN A 15 26.91 35.68 53.85
CA GLN A 15 27.75 34.90 52.93
C GLN A 15 27.50 33.40 53.00
N VAL A 16 27.27 32.84 54.20
CA VAL A 16 26.96 31.42 54.39
C VAL A 16 25.60 31.05 53.79
N VAL A 17 24.58 31.90 53.98
CA VAL A 17 23.25 31.70 53.39
C VAL A 17 23.33 31.72 51.87
N ILE A 18 24.03 32.71 51.29
CA ILE A 18 24.23 32.81 49.85
C ILE A 18 24.98 31.58 49.33
N ARG A 19 26.10 31.20 49.96
CA ARG A 19 26.89 30.03 49.55
C ARG A 19 26.07 28.76 49.56
N THR A 20 25.24 28.57 50.58
CA THR A 20 24.38 27.38 50.72
C THR A 20 23.27 27.36 49.68
N ALA A 21 22.59 28.49 49.46
CA ALA A 21 21.54 28.64 48.45
C ALA A 21 22.09 28.42 47.03
N VAL A 22 23.26 28.99 46.72
CA VAL A 22 23.93 28.84 45.42
C VAL A 22 24.36 27.39 45.19
N THR A 23 24.97 26.73 46.18
CA THR A 23 25.44 25.33 46.02
C THR A 23 24.28 24.37 45.75
N LYS A 24 23.11 24.60 46.38
CA LYS A 24 21.93 23.74 46.22
C LYS A 24 21.25 23.90 44.85
N LEU A 25 21.27 25.11 44.29
CA LEU A 25 20.57 25.42 43.03
C LEU A 25 21.47 25.29 41.79
N PHE A 26 22.79 25.40 41.95
CA PHE A 26 23.73 25.41 40.82
C PHE A 26 23.87 24.06 40.10
N PHE A 27 23.61 22.95 40.79
CA PHE A 27 23.89 21.62 40.24
C PHE A 27 22.87 21.17 39.16
N PHE A 28 21.72 21.84 39.01
CA PHE A 28 20.68 21.37 38.09
C PHE A 28 19.97 22.45 37.25
N VAL A 29 20.17 23.74 37.53
CA VAL A 29 19.35 24.78 36.89
C VAL A 29 20.03 25.29 35.61
N PRO A 30 19.40 25.15 34.42
CA PRO A 30 19.93 25.71 33.19
C PRO A 30 19.99 27.24 33.28
N SER A 31 20.96 27.86 32.60
CA SER A 31 21.14 29.34 32.61
C SER A 31 19.88 30.14 32.19
N LYS A 32 18.88 29.48 31.59
CA LYS A 32 17.59 30.07 31.24
C LYS A 32 16.70 30.41 32.44
N GLU A 33 16.98 29.87 33.63
CA GLU A 33 16.16 30.09 34.85
C GLU A 33 16.85 31.02 35.87
N ARG A 34 17.77 31.89 35.42
CA ARG A 34 18.44 32.85 36.32
C ARG A 34 17.46 33.79 37.05
N GLU A 35 16.31 34.09 36.45
CA GLU A 35 15.28 34.93 37.08
C GLU A 35 14.63 34.24 38.30
N SER A 36 14.31 32.96 38.18
CA SER A 36 13.81 32.13 39.28
C SER A 36 14.85 32.03 40.40
N LEU A 37 16.12 31.83 40.04
CA LEU A 37 17.21 31.77 41.01
C LEU A 37 17.41 33.10 41.75
N ASN A 38 17.36 34.23 41.04
CA ASN A 38 17.46 35.55 41.65
C ASN A 38 16.31 35.79 42.64
N SER A 39 15.09 35.43 42.28
CA SER A 39 13.92 35.54 43.17
C SER A 39 14.07 34.70 44.44
N ASN A 40 14.47 33.43 44.29
CA ASN A 40 14.69 32.50 45.41
C ASN A 40 15.80 32.99 46.36
N ILE A 41 16.87 33.58 45.83
CA ILE A 41 17.96 34.14 46.63
C ILE A 41 17.49 35.39 47.38
N VAL A 42 16.76 36.31 46.73
CA VAL A 42 16.19 37.49 47.38
C VAL A 42 15.24 37.09 48.52
N GLN A 43 14.39 36.08 48.30
CA GLN A 43 13.49 35.56 49.33
C GLN A 43 14.26 34.97 50.51
N SER A 44 15.27 34.13 50.25
CA SER A 44 16.07 33.49 51.30
C SER A 44 16.87 34.51 52.13
N ILE A 45 17.40 35.55 51.48
CA ILE A 45 18.11 36.64 52.16
C ILE A 45 17.13 37.47 53.01
N ASN A 46 15.96 37.83 52.48
CA ASN A 46 14.99 38.61 53.23
C ASN A 46 14.48 37.86 54.46
N GLN A 47 14.18 36.56 54.33
CA GLN A 47 13.77 35.71 55.46
C GLN A 47 14.82 35.66 56.57
N ALA A 48 16.11 35.63 56.23
CA ALA A 48 17.19 35.67 57.22
C ALA A 48 17.49 37.09 57.75
N SER A 49 17.14 38.13 56.99
CA SER A 49 17.45 39.53 57.31
C SER A 49 16.32 40.25 58.06
N ASP A 50 15.13 39.64 58.17
CA ASP A 50 13.98 40.17 58.91
C ASP A 50 14.34 40.46 60.38
N GLU A 51 15.16 39.60 61.01
CA GLU A 51 15.64 39.79 62.38
C GLU A 51 16.58 41.00 62.54
N TRP A 52 17.14 41.51 61.45
CA TRP A 52 18.15 42.57 61.44
C TRP A 52 17.64 43.90 60.88
N GLY A 53 16.40 43.95 60.39
CA GLY A 53 15.79 45.17 59.83
C GLY A 53 16.37 45.62 58.49
N ILE A 54 17.02 44.73 57.75
CA ILE A 54 17.62 45.01 56.43
C ILE A 54 16.81 44.29 55.35
N ARG A 55 16.51 44.97 54.25
CA ARG A 55 15.75 44.41 53.11
C ARG A 55 16.58 44.43 51.83
N CYS A 56 16.72 43.27 51.19
CA CYS A 56 17.30 43.14 49.86
C CYS A 56 16.23 43.44 48.80
N LEU A 57 16.47 44.46 47.97
CA LEU A 57 15.53 44.88 46.92
C LEU A 57 15.73 44.12 45.60
N ARG A 58 16.99 43.83 45.24
CA ARG A 58 17.35 43.13 44.01
C ARG A 58 18.70 42.45 44.17
N TYR A 59 18.79 41.22 43.65
CA TYR A 59 20.02 40.47 43.50
C TYR A 59 20.20 40.06 42.04
N GLU A 60 21.43 40.16 41.54
CA GLU A 60 21.76 39.78 40.17
C GLU A 60 23.08 39.01 40.14
N ILE A 61 23.02 37.78 39.64
CA ILE A 61 24.20 36.96 39.45
C ILE A 61 24.93 37.44 38.20
N LYS A 62 26.12 38.02 38.38
CA LYS A 62 27.04 38.38 37.30
C LYS A 62 27.70 37.14 36.70
N ASP A 63 28.89 36.79 37.19
CA ASP A 63 29.69 35.71 36.65
C ASP A 63 29.78 34.54 37.62
N ILE A 64 29.71 33.33 37.07
CA ILE A 64 29.90 32.10 37.83
C ILE A 64 31.16 31.42 37.30
N TYR A 65 32.17 31.36 38.16
CA TYR A 65 33.44 30.72 37.82
C TYR A 65 33.40 29.24 38.21
N VAL A 66 33.39 28.37 37.20
CA VAL A 66 33.47 26.92 37.38
C VAL A 66 34.91 26.48 37.14
N PRO A 67 35.51 25.63 38.00
CA PRO A 67 36.84 25.09 37.76
C PRO A 67 36.91 24.35 36.41
N PRO A 68 38.01 24.47 35.65
CA PRO A 68 38.13 23.94 34.29
C PRO A 68 37.89 22.43 34.21
N ARG A 69 38.32 21.65 35.21
CA ARG A 69 38.10 20.19 35.28
C ARG A 69 36.61 19.80 35.29
N VAL A 70 35.79 20.57 36.00
CA VAL A 70 34.34 20.30 36.10
C VAL A 70 33.64 20.69 34.79
N LYS A 71 34.10 21.78 34.16
CA LYS A 71 33.58 22.22 32.85
C LYS A 71 33.81 21.17 31.77
N GLU A 72 35.00 20.58 31.72
CA GLU A 72 35.35 19.53 30.76
C GLU A 72 34.48 18.27 30.96
N SER A 73 34.35 17.80 32.21
CA SER A 73 33.47 16.66 32.54
C SER A 73 32.00 16.91 32.16
N MET A 74 31.51 18.12 32.46
CA MET A 74 30.16 18.54 32.09
C MET A 74 29.97 18.58 30.57
N GLN A 75 30.97 19.08 29.81
CA GLN A 75 30.94 19.09 28.36
C GLN A 75 30.89 17.67 27.78
N MET A 76 31.73 16.76 28.28
CA MET A 76 31.72 15.35 27.87
C MET A 76 30.37 14.69 28.15
N GLN A 77 29.76 14.97 29.31
CA GLN A 77 28.45 14.43 29.66
C GLN A 77 27.35 14.94 28.73
N VAL A 78 27.31 16.26 28.48
CA VAL A 78 26.31 16.88 27.58
C VAL A 78 26.50 16.36 26.16
N GLU A 79 27.73 16.21 25.69
CA GLU A 79 28.03 15.66 24.38
C GLU A 79 27.61 14.19 24.27
N ALA A 80 27.91 13.37 25.27
CA ALA A 80 27.47 11.98 25.32
C ALA A 80 25.95 11.85 25.32
N GLU A 81 25.24 12.70 26.08
CA GLU A 81 23.78 12.72 26.09
C GLU A 81 23.21 13.17 24.75
N ARG A 82 23.77 14.22 24.14
CA ARG A 82 23.38 14.67 22.80
C ARG A 82 23.60 13.59 21.76
N LYS A 83 24.74 12.92 21.79
CA LYS A 83 25.06 11.81 20.88
C LYS A 83 24.09 10.65 21.06
N LYS A 84 23.81 10.26 22.31
CA LYS A 84 22.81 9.23 22.62
C LYS A 84 21.42 9.60 22.07
N ARG A 85 20.96 10.83 22.32
CA ARG A 85 19.67 11.32 21.82
C ARG A 85 19.64 11.33 20.29
N ALA A 86 20.71 11.77 19.63
CA ALA A 86 20.81 11.76 18.17
C ALA A 86 20.73 10.33 17.60
N THR A 87 21.49 9.38 18.15
CA THR A 87 21.47 7.98 17.70
C THR A 87 20.10 7.31 17.90
N VAL A 88 19.42 7.60 19.02
CA VAL A 88 18.06 7.07 19.26
C VAL A 88 17.09 7.65 18.22
N LEU A 89 17.12 8.96 18.01
CA LEU A 89 16.25 9.63 17.04
C LEU A 89 16.48 9.14 15.61
N GLU A 90 17.74 8.91 15.23
CA GLU A 90 18.09 8.34 13.92
C GLU A 90 17.60 6.89 13.77
N SER A 91 17.75 6.08 14.82
CA SER A 91 17.26 4.69 14.83
C SER A 91 15.73 4.63 14.76
N GLU A 92 15.04 5.55 15.43
CA GLU A 92 13.59 5.68 15.35
C GLU A 92 13.15 6.13 13.95
N GLY A 93 13.79 7.15 13.39
CA GLY A 93 13.50 7.62 12.03
C GLY A 93 13.72 6.56 10.96
N THR A 94 14.81 5.78 11.05
CA THR A 94 15.06 4.67 10.11
C THR A 94 14.02 3.55 10.25
N ARG A 95 13.62 3.20 11.47
CA ARG A 95 12.55 2.22 11.72
C ARG A 95 11.22 2.70 11.14
N GLU A 96 10.84 3.94 11.40
CA GLU A 96 9.58 4.52 10.92
C GLU A 96 9.55 4.62 9.39
N ALA A 97 10.66 5.05 8.77
CA ALA A 97 10.80 5.08 7.33
C ALA A 97 10.64 3.68 6.70
N ALA A 98 11.28 2.65 7.28
CA ALA A 98 11.18 1.27 6.80
C ALA A 98 9.74 0.73 6.90
N ILE A 99 9.03 1.05 7.98
CA ILE A 99 7.62 0.66 8.16
C ILE A 99 6.75 1.33 7.10
N ASN A 100 6.91 2.64 6.89
CA ASN A 100 6.13 3.40 5.91
C ASN A 100 6.35 2.86 4.48
N ILE A 101 7.60 2.56 4.12
CA ILE A 101 7.92 1.95 2.83
C ILE A 101 7.24 0.58 2.68
N ALA A 102 7.35 -0.29 3.70
CA ALA A 102 6.73 -1.61 3.66
C ALA A 102 5.20 -1.56 3.59
N GLU A 103 4.58 -0.63 4.31
CA GLU A 103 3.14 -0.40 4.30
C GLU A 103 2.68 0.16 2.94
N GLY A 104 3.41 1.09 2.36
CA GLY A 104 3.19 1.59 1.01
C GLY A 104 3.26 0.48 -0.04
N HIS A 105 4.26 -0.41 0.05
CA HIS A 105 4.36 -1.57 -0.84
C HIS A 105 3.20 -2.54 -0.69
N LYS A 106 2.81 -2.86 0.55
CA LYS A 106 1.65 -3.72 0.83
C LYS A 106 0.38 -3.12 0.23
N GLN A 107 0.16 -1.83 0.46
CA GLN A 107 -1.02 -1.13 -0.03
C GLN A 107 -1.04 -1.08 -1.57
N ALA A 108 0.10 -0.75 -2.19
CA ALA A 108 0.22 -0.75 -3.64
C ALA A 108 -0.06 -2.14 -4.25
N GLN A 109 0.42 -3.21 -3.63
CA GLN A 109 0.17 -4.58 -4.09
C GLN A 109 -1.32 -4.97 -3.97
N ILE A 110 -1.98 -4.57 -2.89
CA ILE A 110 -3.42 -4.80 -2.70
C ILE A 110 -4.21 -4.06 -3.79
N LEU A 111 -3.94 -2.77 -3.99
CA LEU A 111 -4.62 -1.99 -5.03
C LEU A 111 -4.38 -2.54 -6.43
N ALA A 112 -3.16 -3.01 -6.72
CA ALA A 112 -2.86 -3.63 -8.02
C ALA A 112 -3.67 -4.92 -8.23
N SER A 113 -3.75 -5.78 -7.22
CA SER A 113 -4.53 -7.02 -7.30
C SER A 113 -6.04 -6.76 -7.40
N GLU A 114 -6.56 -5.77 -6.67
CA GLU A 114 -7.96 -5.33 -6.76
C GLU A 114 -8.28 -4.73 -8.14
N GLY A 115 -7.36 -3.92 -8.67
CA GLY A 115 -7.46 -3.33 -10.00
C GLY A 115 -7.49 -4.40 -11.08
N GLU A 116 -6.60 -5.38 -11.03
CA GLU A 116 -6.56 -6.49 -11.99
C GLU A 116 -7.86 -7.30 -11.95
N LYS A 117 -8.36 -7.63 -10.74
CA LYS A 117 -9.65 -8.32 -10.58
C LYS A 117 -10.80 -7.51 -11.19
N ALA A 118 -10.84 -6.20 -10.93
CA ALA A 118 -11.88 -5.33 -11.47
C ALA A 118 -11.78 -5.21 -12.99
N GLU A 119 -10.57 -5.12 -13.54
CA GLU A 119 -10.32 -5.09 -14.98
C GLU A 119 -10.79 -6.38 -15.65
N GLN A 120 -10.43 -7.55 -15.11
CA GLN A 120 -10.88 -8.85 -15.64
C GLN A 120 -12.40 -8.97 -15.64
N ILE A 121 -13.08 -8.54 -14.56
CA ILE A 121 -14.54 -8.54 -14.48
C ILE A 121 -15.14 -7.60 -15.54
N ASN A 122 -14.57 -6.41 -15.71
CA ASN A 122 -15.07 -5.43 -16.66
C ASN A 122 -14.89 -5.92 -18.10
N ASN A 123 -13.75 -6.52 -18.42
CA ASN A 123 -13.48 -7.12 -19.73
C ASN A 123 -14.45 -8.27 -20.01
N ALA A 124 -14.61 -9.21 -19.07
CA ALA A 124 -15.54 -10.34 -19.22
C ALA A 124 -17.00 -9.86 -19.37
N SER A 125 -17.41 -8.86 -18.61
CA SER A 125 -18.74 -8.25 -18.71
C SER A 125 -18.94 -7.54 -20.06
N GLY A 126 -17.94 -6.76 -20.50
CA GLY A 126 -17.96 -6.09 -21.80
C GLY A 126 -18.03 -7.07 -22.97
N GLU A 127 -17.29 -8.17 -22.92
CA GLU A 127 -17.36 -9.25 -23.90
C GLU A 127 -18.73 -9.93 -23.92
N ALA A 128 -19.26 -10.28 -22.75
CA ALA A 128 -20.58 -10.89 -22.63
C ALA A 128 -21.68 -9.97 -23.20
N GLN A 129 -21.65 -8.68 -22.86
CA GLN A 129 -22.58 -7.68 -23.40
C GLN A 129 -22.44 -7.53 -24.91
N ALA A 130 -21.21 -7.51 -25.43
CA ALA A 130 -20.97 -7.41 -26.87
C ALA A 130 -21.49 -8.65 -27.61
N VAL A 131 -21.32 -9.85 -27.05
CA VAL A 131 -21.85 -11.11 -27.63
C VAL A 131 -23.38 -11.10 -27.62
N LEU A 132 -24.00 -10.69 -26.50
CA LEU A 132 -25.45 -10.58 -26.39
C LEU A 132 -26.02 -9.58 -27.41
N ALA A 133 -25.42 -8.39 -27.50
CA ALA A 133 -25.84 -7.38 -28.47
C ALA A 133 -25.71 -7.87 -29.92
N LYS A 134 -24.61 -8.56 -30.25
CA LYS A 134 -24.42 -9.19 -31.58
C LYS A 134 -25.44 -10.29 -31.85
N ALA A 135 -25.72 -11.14 -30.86
CA ALA A 135 -26.69 -12.23 -30.97
C ALA A 135 -28.11 -11.69 -31.16
N GLU A 136 -28.48 -10.64 -30.41
CA GLU A 136 -29.77 -9.98 -30.54
C GLU A 136 -29.92 -9.30 -31.92
N ALA A 137 -28.89 -8.58 -32.38
CA ALA A 137 -28.87 -7.99 -33.71
C ALA A 137 -29.01 -9.05 -34.81
N LYS A 138 -28.27 -10.17 -34.71
CA LYS A 138 -28.39 -11.30 -35.63
C LYS A 138 -29.79 -11.92 -35.60
N SER A 139 -30.36 -12.12 -34.42
CA SER A 139 -31.71 -12.66 -34.26
C SER A 139 -32.75 -11.76 -34.93
N LYS A 140 -32.69 -10.45 -34.69
CA LYS A 140 -33.54 -9.44 -35.36
C LYS A 140 -33.36 -9.49 -36.88
N ALA A 141 -32.12 -9.54 -37.36
CA ALA A 141 -31.82 -9.61 -38.78
C ALA A 141 -32.37 -10.89 -39.44
N ILE A 142 -32.21 -12.06 -38.81
CA ILE A 142 -32.78 -13.33 -39.29
C ILE A 142 -34.30 -13.25 -39.33
N ARG A 143 -34.92 -12.65 -38.31
CA ARG A 143 -36.37 -12.47 -38.25
C ARG A 143 -36.89 -11.58 -39.37
N MET A 144 -36.25 -10.42 -39.59
CA MET A 144 -36.55 -9.54 -40.73
C MET A 144 -36.36 -10.23 -42.07
N LEU A 145 -35.29 -11.03 -42.22
CA LEU A 145 -35.05 -11.80 -43.44
C LEU A 145 -36.11 -12.88 -43.66
N SER A 146 -36.54 -13.57 -42.60
CA SER A 146 -37.62 -14.56 -42.65
C SER A 146 -38.93 -13.92 -43.08
N ASP A 147 -39.26 -12.73 -42.56
CA ASP A 147 -40.45 -11.99 -42.94
C ASP A 147 -40.39 -11.60 -44.43
N ALA A 148 -39.25 -11.06 -44.90
CA ALA A 148 -39.04 -10.70 -46.30
C ALA A 148 -39.04 -11.91 -47.25
N LEU A 149 -38.56 -13.07 -46.80
CA LEU A 149 -38.57 -14.32 -47.56
C LEU A 149 -39.98 -14.87 -47.80
N THR A 150 -40.91 -14.55 -46.90
CA THR A 150 -42.30 -14.98 -46.98
C THR A 150 -43.09 -14.17 -48.03
N GLU A 151 -42.56 -13.02 -48.47
CA GLU A 151 -43.09 -12.26 -49.61
C GLU A 151 -42.79 -12.95 -50.96
N GLN A 152 -43.62 -12.66 -51.98
CA GLN A 152 -43.67 -13.41 -53.24
C GLN A 152 -42.30 -13.43 -53.97
N ASN A 153 -41.77 -14.63 -54.26
CA ASN A 153 -40.44 -14.91 -54.84
C ASN A 153 -39.20 -14.68 -53.95
N GLY A 154 -39.35 -14.45 -52.63
CA GLY A 154 -38.22 -14.27 -51.71
C GLY A 154 -37.23 -15.45 -51.67
N ASN A 155 -37.74 -16.70 -51.72
CA ASN A 155 -36.92 -17.91 -51.64
C ASN A 155 -35.89 -18.05 -52.77
N ALA A 156 -36.22 -17.58 -53.98
CA ALA A 156 -35.31 -17.62 -55.12
C ALA A 156 -34.21 -16.55 -55.02
N ALA A 157 -34.49 -15.41 -54.40
CA ALA A 157 -33.50 -14.35 -54.16
C ALA A 157 -32.51 -14.72 -53.03
N ALA A 158 -32.98 -15.38 -51.97
CA ALA A 158 -32.09 -15.83 -50.89
C ALA A 158 -31.14 -16.95 -51.34
N SER A 159 -31.60 -17.91 -52.15
CA SER A 159 -30.73 -18.97 -52.66
C SER A 159 -29.62 -18.43 -53.57
N LEU A 160 -29.91 -17.38 -54.36
CA LEU A 160 -28.90 -16.67 -55.15
C LEU A 160 -27.87 -15.96 -54.24
N SER A 161 -28.32 -15.26 -53.19
CA SER A 161 -27.41 -14.57 -52.25
C SER A 161 -26.52 -15.54 -51.46
N VAL A 162 -27.04 -16.70 -51.04
CA VAL A 162 -26.24 -17.75 -50.40
C VAL A 162 -25.20 -18.32 -51.37
N ALA A 163 -25.57 -18.52 -52.64
CA ALA A 163 -24.62 -18.95 -53.67
C ALA A 163 -23.51 -17.91 -53.90
N GLU A 164 -23.84 -16.61 -53.96
CA GLU A 164 -22.86 -15.53 -54.05
C GLU A 164 -21.92 -15.47 -52.83
N GLN A 165 -22.45 -15.63 -51.61
CA GLN A 165 -21.64 -15.68 -50.39
C GLN A 165 -20.70 -16.88 -50.37
N TYR A 166 -21.20 -18.06 -50.78
CA TYR A 166 -20.40 -19.28 -50.89
C TYR A 166 -19.26 -19.10 -51.90
N VAL A 167 -19.54 -18.57 -53.10
CA VAL A 167 -18.52 -18.28 -54.12
C VAL A 167 -17.51 -17.25 -53.60
N SER A 168 -17.95 -16.22 -52.86
CA SER A 168 -17.04 -15.21 -52.30
C SER A 168 -16.14 -15.78 -51.18
N ALA A 169 -16.69 -16.64 -50.31
CA ALA A 169 -15.95 -17.30 -49.24
C ALA A 169 -14.94 -18.29 -49.82
N PHE A 170 -15.35 -19.04 -50.83
CA PHE A 170 -14.49 -19.92 -51.60
C PHE A 170 -13.39 -19.14 -52.33
N SER A 171 -13.70 -17.96 -52.90
CA SER A 171 -12.70 -17.07 -53.53
C SER A 171 -11.68 -16.53 -52.52
N LYS A 172 -12.09 -16.20 -51.28
CA LYS A 172 -11.17 -15.78 -50.21
C LYS A 172 -10.28 -16.93 -49.74
N LEU A 173 -10.85 -18.11 -49.54
CA LEU A 173 -10.10 -19.34 -49.22
C LEU A 173 -9.09 -19.69 -50.32
N ALA A 174 -9.49 -19.60 -51.59
CA ALA A 174 -8.62 -19.85 -52.74
C ALA A 174 -7.51 -18.79 -52.90
N LYS A 175 -7.66 -17.60 -52.33
CA LYS A 175 -6.60 -16.57 -52.28
C LYS A 175 -5.63 -16.75 -51.11
N GLU A 176 -6.11 -17.22 -49.95
CA GLU A 176 -5.29 -17.39 -48.74
C GLU A 176 -4.59 -18.75 -48.66
N THR A 177 -5.13 -19.78 -49.33
CA THR A 177 -4.55 -21.15 -49.32
C THR A 177 -4.10 -21.57 -50.70
N ASN A 178 -2.78 -21.76 -50.88
CA ASN A 178 -2.15 -22.23 -52.13
C ASN A 178 -2.07 -23.77 -52.21
N THR A 179 -2.79 -24.47 -51.35
CA THR A 179 -2.83 -25.95 -51.32
C THR A 179 -4.17 -26.41 -51.83
N ILE A 180 -4.26 -26.56 -53.15
CA ILE A 180 -5.30 -27.39 -53.74
C ILE A 180 -4.96 -28.83 -53.32
N LEU A 181 -5.66 -29.34 -52.31
CA LEU A 181 -5.73 -30.78 -52.08
C LEU A 181 -6.51 -31.37 -53.25
N LEU A 182 -5.82 -31.73 -54.34
CA LEU A 182 -6.37 -32.62 -55.34
C LEU A 182 -6.39 -34.03 -54.72
N PRO A 183 -7.57 -34.64 -54.48
CA PRO A 183 -7.64 -36.06 -54.24
C PRO A 183 -7.03 -36.76 -55.45
N SER A 184 -6.17 -37.76 -55.23
CA SER A 184 -5.61 -38.61 -56.30
C SER A 184 -6.66 -39.52 -56.98
N SER A 185 -7.95 -39.18 -56.88
CA SER A 185 -9.06 -39.77 -57.63
C SER A 185 -10.05 -38.65 -57.97
N THR A 186 -9.83 -37.99 -59.11
CA THR A 186 -10.65 -36.88 -59.63
C THR A 186 -12.02 -37.34 -60.19
N GLY A 187 -12.62 -38.41 -59.66
CA GLY A 187 -13.86 -39.00 -60.18
C GLY A 187 -15.02 -39.07 -59.19
N ASP A 188 -14.78 -39.33 -57.91
CA ASP A 188 -15.85 -39.71 -56.98
C ASP A 188 -15.93 -38.82 -55.74
N ILE A 189 -16.64 -37.70 -55.88
CA ILE A 189 -17.07 -36.81 -54.78
C ILE A 189 -17.75 -37.61 -53.65
N SER A 190 -18.43 -38.71 -53.99
CA SER A 190 -19.09 -39.62 -53.06
C SER A 190 -18.13 -40.26 -52.04
N SER A 191 -16.92 -40.62 -52.48
CA SER A 191 -15.89 -41.24 -51.62
C SER A 191 -15.34 -40.26 -50.59
N MET A 192 -15.20 -38.98 -50.97
CA MET A 192 -14.72 -37.91 -50.09
C MET A 192 -15.76 -37.57 -49.01
N VAL A 193 -17.04 -37.52 -49.40
CA VAL A 193 -18.15 -37.31 -48.44
C VAL A 193 -18.26 -38.51 -47.50
N THR A 194 -18.06 -39.73 -47.98
CA THR A 194 -18.10 -40.93 -47.13
C THR A 194 -16.95 -40.93 -46.12
N GLN A 195 -15.73 -40.58 -46.52
CA GLN A 195 -14.61 -40.44 -45.60
C GLN A 195 -14.84 -39.33 -44.56
N ALA A 196 -15.33 -38.16 -44.99
CA ALA A 196 -15.67 -37.07 -44.09
C ALA A 196 -16.79 -37.46 -43.09
N MET A 197 -17.82 -38.15 -43.55
CA MET A 197 -18.93 -38.65 -42.71
C MET A 197 -18.47 -39.78 -41.77
N THR A 198 -17.50 -40.59 -42.17
CA THR A 198 -16.91 -41.65 -41.32
C THR A 198 -16.06 -41.03 -40.21
N ILE A 199 -15.29 -39.99 -40.52
CA ILE A 199 -14.53 -39.23 -39.52
C ILE A 199 -15.48 -38.49 -38.58
N TYR A 200 -16.51 -37.82 -39.09
CA TYR A 200 -17.54 -37.15 -38.29
C TYR A 200 -18.27 -38.13 -37.36
N SER A 201 -18.70 -39.29 -37.86
CA SER A 201 -19.36 -40.30 -37.04
C SER A 201 -18.41 -40.92 -36.01
N SER A 202 -17.11 -41.10 -36.33
CA SER A 202 -16.13 -41.53 -35.33
C SER A 202 -15.92 -40.50 -34.22
N LEU A 203 -15.84 -39.21 -34.55
CA LEU A 203 -15.73 -38.10 -33.60
C LEU A 203 -17.00 -37.91 -32.77
N ALA A 204 -18.18 -38.08 -33.39
CA ALA A 204 -19.46 -38.07 -32.69
C ALA A 204 -19.56 -39.25 -31.71
N LYS A 205 -19.06 -40.44 -32.09
CA LYS A 205 -19.05 -41.64 -31.25
C LYS A 205 -18.02 -41.55 -30.11
N THR A 206 -16.87 -40.91 -30.35
CA THR A 206 -15.90 -40.55 -29.31
C THR A 206 -16.47 -39.53 -28.33
N SER A 207 -17.27 -38.56 -28.80
CA SER A 207 -17.91 -37.55 -27.94
C SER A 207 -18.96 -38.15 -26.99
N THR A 208 -19.63 -39.24 -27.40
CA THR A 208 -20.56 -39.98 -26.52
C THR A 208 -19.87 -40.84 -25.46
N HIS A 209 -18.65 -41.32 -25.68
CA HIS A 209 -17.94 -42.19 -24.72
C HIS A 209 -17.24 -41.42 -23.59
N VAL A 210 -16.99 -40.12 -23.74
CA VAL A 210 -16.35 -39.27 -22.71
C VAL A 210 -17.34 -38.80 -21.64
N VAL A 211 -18.67 -38.92 -21.86
CA VAL A 211 -19.68 -38.45 -20.90
C VAL A 211 -20.09 -39.54 -19.89
N GLU A 212 -19.96 -40.84 -20.21
CA GLU A 212 -20.35 -41.92 -19.29
C GLU A 212 -19.25 -42.36 -18.30
N GLU A 213 -17.96 -42.15 -18.59
CA GLU A 213 -16.87 -42.51 -17.66
C GLU A 213 -16.69 -41.53 -16.49
N LYS A 214 -17.29 -40.33 -16.53
CA LYS A 214 -17.08 -39.30 -15.50
C LYS A 214 -18.16 -39.25 -14.40
N LYS A 215 -19.09 -40.22 -14.37
CA LYS A 215 -20.21 -40.22 -13.40
C LYS A 215 -20.18 -41.37 -12.38
N SER A 216 -19.18 -42.25 -12.41
CA SER A 216 -19.06 -43.39 -11.47
C SER A 216 -17.96 -43.26 -10.41
N ASP A 217 -17.16 -42.18 -10.42
CA ASP A 217 -15.99 -42.06 -9.52
C ASP A 217 -16.16 -41.08 -8.34
N ASP A 218 -17.35 -40.49 -8.13
CA ASP A 218 -17.59 -39.49 -7.07
C ASP A 218 -18.58 -39.93 -5.96
N ASP A 219 -18.90 -41.23 -5.82
CA ASP A 219 -19.80 -41.70 -4.74
C ASP A 219 -19.45 -43.09 -4.18
N ASP A 220 -18.28 -43.23 -3.53
CA ASP A 220 -18.16 -44.20 -2.43
C ASP A 220 -17.04 -43.85 -1.43
N GLY A 221 -17.38 -43.83 -0.14
CA GLY A 221 -16.45 -44.31 0.89
C GLY A 221 -15.69 -43.34 1.79
N ASN A 222 -16.29 -42.26 2.33
CA ASN A 222 -15.82 -41.74 3.63
C ASN A 222 -16.74 -42.24 4.76
N LYS A 223 -16.39 -43.39 5.35
CA LYS A 223 -16.84 -43.80 6.69
C LYS A 223 -15.64 -44.03 7.60
N PRO A 224 -15.77 -43.68 8.89
CA PRO A 224 -14.65 -43.62 9.83
C PRO A 224 -14.34 -44.99 10.41
N HIS A 225 -13.07 -45.27 10.68
CA HIS A 225 -12.65 -46.39 11.53
C HIS A 225 -11.72 -45.92 12.65
N GLN A 226 -12.25 -46.11 13.86
CA GLN A 226 -11.63 -46.26 15.19
C GLN A 226 -10.90 -45.07 15.81
#